data_AF-A0A5E4PTI3-F1
#
_entry.id   AF-A0A5E4PTI3-F1
#
_cell.length_a   1.000
_cell.length_b   1.000
_cell.length_c   1.000
_cell.angle_alpha   90.00
_cell.angle_beta   90.00
_cell.angle_gamma   90.00
#
_symmetry.space_group_name_H-M   'P 1'
#
loop_
_entity.id
_entity.type
_entity.pdbx_description
1 polymer ?
#
loop_
_entity_poly.entity_id
_entity_poly.type
_entity_poly.pdbx_seq_one_letter_code
_entity_poly.pdbx_strand_id
1 'polypeptide(L)' 'MDELKTLSTPHLEGPVSCSCIRFTSSHGKTRGTFSSPDYPHPYPHSRCLLYTFLAQPHQIVEITFTEFDIYKEHLE' A
#
# COMPACT_ATOMS: atom_id res chain seq x y z
N MET A 1 26.66 -14.39 25.56
CA MET A 1 26.02 -15.63 25.08
C MET A 1 24.55 -15.48 25.38
N ASP A 2 23.83 -15.13 24.32
CA ASP A 2 22.38 -15.24 24.08
C ASP A 2 21.40 -14.62 25.09
N GLU A 3 21.04 -13.35 24.84
CA GLU A 3 19.66 -12.89 25.07
C GLU A 3 19.18 -12.08 23.86
N LEU A 4 18.58 -12.81 22.91
CA LEU A 4 17.61 -12.23 21.97
C LEU A 4 16.31 -13.03 22.10
N LYS A 5 15.43 -12.64 23.01
CA LYS A 5 14.02 -13.01 22.95
C LYS A 5 13.23 -11.82 22.43
N THR A 6 12.93 -11.88 21.13
CA THR A 6 12.00 -10.99 20.46
C THR A 6 10.65 -11.07 21.15
N LEU A 7 10.24 -10.01 21.86
CA LEU A 7 8.88 -9.85 22.38
C LEU A 7 8.19 -8.68 21.67
N SER A 8 7.55 -8.98 20.54
CA SER A 8 6.45 -8.22 19.94
C SER A 8 5.87 -9.10 18.82
N THR A 9 4.60 -9.46 18.72
CA THR A 9 3.35 -9.24 19.46
C THR A 9 2.48 -10.47 19.13
N PRO A 10 1.52 -10.86 19.98
CA PRO A 10 0.74 -12.07 19.77
C PRO A 10 -0.03 -11.99 18.44
N HIS A 11 -0.24 -13.16 17.84
CA HIS A 11 -1.11 -13.41 16.71
C HIS A 11 -2.39 -12.56 16.82
N LEU A 12 -2.56 -11.60 15.90
CA LEU A 12 -3.82 -10.87 15.73
C LEU A 12 -4.80 -11.85 15.06
N GLU A 13 -5.67 -12.47 15.84
CA GLU A 13 -6.93 -12.99 15.30
C GLU A 13 -7.78 -11.79 14.83
N GLY A 14 -8.00 -11.64 13.52
CA GLY A 14 -8.88 -10.62 12.94
C GLY A 14 -8.98 -10.72 11.40
N PRO A 15 -10.17 -10.59 10.78
CA PRO A 15 -10.40 -10.98 9.39
C PRO A 15 -10.07 -9.85 8.39
N VAL A 16 -8.85 -9.33 8.33
CA VAL A 16 -8.46 -8.41 7.23
C VAL A 16 -6.94 -8.44 6.99
N SER A 17 -6.42 -9.39 6.22
CA SER A 17 -5.02 -9.29 5.73
C SER A 17 -4.97 -8.35 4.52
N CYS A 18 -4.48 -7.13 4.71
CA CYS A 18 -4.26 -6.20 3.60
C CYS A 18 -3.11 -6.67 2.70
N SER A 19 -3.29 -6.63 1.38
CA SER A 19 -2.16 -6.85 0.47
C SER A 19 -1.30 -5.60 0.40
N CYS A 20 0.02 -5.75 0.51
CA CYS A 20 0.97 -4.64 0.45
C CYS A 20 1.66 -4.59 -0.91
N ILE A 21 1.57 -3.44 -1.58
CA ILE A 21 2.16 -3.21 -2.91
C ILE A 21 3.22 -2.12 -2.76
N ARG A 22 4.47 -2.43 -3.12
CA ARG A 22 5.62 -1.54 -2.89
C ARG A 22 6.23 -1.03 -4.18
N PHE A 23 6.31 0.29 -4.30
CA PHE A 23 7.02 0.99 -5.36
C PHE A 23 8.34 1.53 -4.80
N THR A 24 9.44 1.19 -5.46
CA THR A 24 10.78 1.67 -5.07
C THR A 24 11.51 2.13 -6.32
N SER A 25 12.34 3.15 -6.20
CA SER A 25 13.19 3.62 -7.31
C SER A 25 14.43 2.76 -7.57
N SER A 26 14.44 1.51 -7.08
CA SER A 26 15.54 0.57 -7.31
C SER A 26 15.67 0.24 -8.81
N HIS A 27 16.89 -0.08 -9.24
CA HIS A 27 17.20 -0.46 -10.63
C HIS A 27 16.89 0.60 -11.68
N GLY A 28 16.94 1.88 -11.32
CA GLY A 28 16.84 3.01 -12.27
C GLY A 28 15.42 3.40 -12.69
N LYS A 29 14.37 2.77 -12.13
CA LYS A 29 12.98 3.16 -12.38
C LYS A 29 12.56 4.30 -11.46
N THR A 30 12.67 5.54 -11.92
CA THR A 30 12.33 6.74 -11.12
C THR A 30 10.85 7.14 -11.17
N ARG A 31 10.06 6.53 -12.07
CA ARG A 31 8.62 6.81 -12.25
C ARG A 31 7.86 5.51 -12.50
N GLY A 32 6.55 5.55 -12.24
CA GLY A 32 5.64 4.44 -12.49
C GLY A 32 4.19 4.90 -12.40
N THR A 33 3.28 4.00 -12.76
CA THR A 33 1.84 4.19 -12.65
C THR A 33 1.26 3.16 -11.69
N PHE A 34 0.25 3.55 -10.93
CA PHE A 34 -0.55 2.65 -10.10
C PHE A 34 -2.02 2.94 -10.35
N SER A 35 -2.87 1.95 -10.13
CA SER A 35 -4.32 2.06 -10.29
C SER A 35 -5.00 1.24 -9.19
N SER A 36 -6.28 1.51 -8.96
CA SER A 36 -7.11 0.54 -8.24
C SER A 36 -7.13 -0.80 -8.98
N PRO A 37 -7.42 -1.93 -8.30
CA PRO A 37 -7.71 -3.17 -8.98
C PRO A 37 -8.81 -2.96 -10.00
N ASP A 38 -8.66 -3.61 -11.14
CA ASP A 38 -9.66 -3.68 -12.21
C ASP A 38 -9.92 -2.36 -12.97
N TYR A 39 -9.23 -1.25 -12.62
CA TYR A 39 -9.24 0.00 -13.39
C TYR A 39 -9.05 -0.29 -14.90
N PRO A 40 -9.89 0.26 -15.80
CA PRO A 40 -10.84 1.37 -15.59
C PRO A 40 -12.23 0.96 -15.07
N HIS A 41 -12.44 -0.31 -14.69
CA HIS A 41 -13.70 -0.76 -14.10
C HIS A 41 -13.76 -0.42 -12.60
N PRO A 42 -14.96 -0.44 -11.98
CA PRO A 42 -15.10 -0.24 -10.55
C PRO A 42 -14.26 -1.22 -9.74
N TYR A 43 -13.63 -0.73 -8.68
CA TYR A 43 -12.81 -1.57 -7.82
C TYR A 43 -13.67 -2.51 -6.96
N PRO A 44 -13.18 -3.70 -6.65
CA PRO A 44 -13.92 -4.71 -5.91
C PRO A 44 -14.11 -4.29 -4.44
N HIS A 45 -15.31 -4.54 -3.91
CA HIS A 45 -15.60 -4.39 -2.48
C HIS A 45 -14.73 -5.34 -1.64
N SER A 46 -14.46 -4.95 -0.39
CA SER A 46 -13.82 -5.81 0.62
C SER A 46 -12.39 -6.28 0.28
N ARG A 47 -11.62 -5.49 -0.50
CA ARG A 47 -10.16 -5.66 -0.59
C ARG A 47 -9.45 -4.57 0.20
N CYS A 48 -8.55 -4.97 1.09
CA CYS A 48 -7.64 -4.03 1.72
C CYS A 48 -6.30 -4.01 0.98
N LEU A 49 -5.92 -2.85 0.44
CA LEU A 49 -4.65 -2.63 -0.25
C LEU A 49 -3.87 -1.51 0.42
N LEU A 50 -2.59 -1.77 0.65
CA LEU A 50 -1.63 -0.78 1.15
C LEU A 50 -0.59 -0.50 0.07
N TYR A 51 -0.68 0.67 -0.56
CA TYR A 51 0.33 1.15 -1.50
C TYR A 51 1.44 1.89 -0.75
N THR A 52 2.67 1.39 -0.84
CA THR A 52 3.85 1.99 -0.21
C THR A 52 4.82 2.49 -1.28
N PHE A 53 5.13 3.79 -1.26
CA PHE A 53 6.09 4.42 -2.16
C PHE A 53 7.35 4.80 -1.39
N LEU A 54 8.50 4.29 -1.81
CA LEU A 54 9.79 4.51 -1.14
C LEU A 54 10.80 5.16 -2.10
N ALA A 55 11.19 6.39 -1.76
CA ALA A 55 12.29 7.11 -2.38
C ALA A 55 13.65 6.68 -1.81
N GLN A 56 14.71 6.77 -2.61
CA GLN A 56 16.09 6.66 -2.13
C GLN A 56 16.54 7.96 -1.43
N PRO A 57 17.67 7.96 -0.70
CA PRO A 57 18.25 9.19 -0.19
C PRO A 57 18.39 10.26 -1.28
N HIS A 58 18.03 11.50 -0.95
CA HIS A 58 18.01 12.65 -1.87
C HIS A 58 16.96 12.59 -2.99
N GLN A 59 15.94 11.74 -2.87
CA GLN A 59 14.78 11.72 -3.75
C GLN A 59 13.49 12.10 -2.99
N ILE A 60 12.49 12.57 -3.73
CA ILE A 60 11.13 12.82 -3.23
C ILE A 60 10.15 11.90 -3.95
N VAL A 61 9.08 11.50 -3.27
CA VAL A 61 7.95 10.81 -3.89
C VAL A 61 6.92 11.87 -4.31
N GLU A 62 6.64 11.92 -5.60
CA GLU A 62 5.56 12.75 -6.17
C GLU A 62 4.44 11.83 -6.67
N ILE A 63 3.21 12.09 -6.25
CA ILE A 63 2.02 11.32 -6.64
C ILE A 63 1.02 12.27 -7.30
N THR A 64 0.53 11.87 -8.46
CA THR A 64 -0.54 12.57 -9.17
C THR A 64 -1.66 11.57 -9.46
N PHE A 65 -2.86 11.87 -8.99
CA PHE A 65 -4.06 11.13 -9.37
C PHE A 65 -4.60 11.72 -10.67
N THR A 66 -4.60 10.92 -11.74
CA THR A 66 -5.21 11.31 -13.03
C THR A 66 -6.72 11.10 -13.02
N GLU A 67 -7.21 10.17 -12.21
CA GLU A 67 -8.61 9.85 -12.00
C GLU A 67 -8.80 9.37 -10.55
N PHE A 68 -9.87 9.81 -9.90
CA PHE A 68 -10.14 9.48 -8.50
C PHE A 68 -11.65 9.45 -8.25
N ASP A 69 -12.18 8.24 -8.00
CA ASP A 69 -13.57 8.00 -7.64
C ASP A 69 -13.63 6.92 -6.55
N ILE A 70 -14.34 7.21 -5.46
CA ILE A 70 -14.45 6.34 -4.28
C ILE A 70 -15.91 6.25 -3.81
N TYR A 71 -16.31 5.09 -3.29
CA TYR A 71 -17.62 4.87 -2.73
C TYR A 71 -17.70 5.65 -1.42
N LYS A 72 -18.83 6.32 -1.18
CA LYS A 72 -19.12 6.88 0.14
C LYS A 72 -19.61 5.74 1.02
N GLU A 73 -18.73 5.25 1.89
CA GLU A 73 -19.06 4.17 2.81
C GLU A 73 -19.27 4.79 4.21
N HIS A 74 -20.54 4.82 4.66
CA HIS A 74 -21.01 5.23 5.99
C HIS A 74 -20.57 6.65 6.45
N LEU A 75 -21.15 7.69 5.84
CA LEU A 75 -21.36 8.99 6.50
C LEU A 75 -22.71 8.92 7.23
N GLU A 76 -22.74 8.25 8.39
CA GLU A 76 -23.72 8.54 9.45
C GLU A 76 -22.96 8.98 10.70
#